data_AF-A0A9P4U943-F1
#
_entry.id   AF-A0A9P4U943-F1
#
_cell.length_a   1.000
_cell.length_b   1.000
_cell.length_c   1.000
_cell.angle_alpha   90.00
_cell.angle_beta   90.00
_cell.angle_gamma   90.00
#
_symmetry.space_group_name_H-M   'P 1'
#
loop_
_entity.id
_entity.type
_entity.pdbx_description
1 polymer ?
#
loop_
_entity_poly.entity_id
_entity_poly.type
_entity_poly.pdbx_seq_one_letter_code
_entity_poly.pdbx_strand_id
1 'polypeptide(L)'
;MRLSANHGAFRPIPAILTRHLVTLAIETSCDDTAVAVLETKTLQNPATTVAKLHFHEKVTSNNAAFNGVHPLAALESHQENLANLVTQAIERLPEKKRRPDFISVTRGPGMRSNLFTGLDTAKGLAAAWKASRIPLVGVHHMQAHALTSRLVAALDASETFPHAWQDGPPTTEGEIDVAPKFPFLSVLASGGHTLLIHSATLTNHEVLGSTTDVAVGECLDKIARIVLPPELLQEAGNTMYGALLERFAFPPGKAVQVASSEPRSASEFCQDFASRYEYCVPKNHEEELHRNVSRWGWAFNQPLAKAGGGSKNKSLEMSFSGLMTAVERAVRYEHDQSTGKLTKVERSAHDISREERRDMAEFSMRAAFEHIAARVVLALQSTPANSIVVAGGVGANYYLRYVLACKLVAHGYGDVLVVIPPPHLCSDNAAMIAWTGTEMFHAGHQDKLSIRAIRKWPLDLLLSPPVERTT
;
A
#
# COMPACT_ATOMS: atom_id res chain seq x y z
N MET A 1 49.58 10.53 -13.28
CA MET A 1 49.45 10.36 -11.81
C MET A 1 48.00 9.96 -11.53
N ARG A 2 47.73 8.65 -11.42
CA ARG A 2 46.39 8.11 -11.16
C ARG A 2 46.17 8.14 -9.65
N LEU A 3 45.24 8.96 -9.17
CA LEU A 3 44.75 8.88 -7.79
C LEU A 3 43.63 7.84 -7.75
N SER A 4 43.93 6.68 -7.17
CA SER A 4 42.95 5.64 -6.93
C SER A 4 41.95 6.14 -5.89
N ALA A 5 40.68 6.25 -6.26
CA ALA A 5 39.61 6.43 -5.30
C ALA A 5 39.50 5.14 -4.47
N ASN A 6 40.05 5.20 -3.25
CA ASN A 6 39.86 4.16 -2.24
C ASN A 6 38.38 4.13 -1.87
N HIS A 7 37.63 3.31 -2.60
CA HIS A 7 36.29 2.89 -2.20
C HIS A 7 36.50 2.11 -0.91
N GLY A 8 36.00 2.64 0.21
CA GLY A 8 35.99 1.92 1.47
C GLY A 8 35.18 0.66 1.28
N ALA A 9 35.87 -0.45 1.00
CA ALA A 9 35.29 -1.77 0.99
C ALA A 9 34.63 -2.00 2.35
N PHE A 10 33.32 -2.20 2.33
CA PHE A 10 32.58 -2.68 3.48
C PHE A 10 33.28 -3.95 3.97
N ARG A 11 33.82 -3.92 5.19
CA ARG A 11 34.24 -5.15 5.86
C ARG A 11 32.95 -5.95 6.12
N PRO A 12 32.80 -7.17 5.59
CA PRO A 12 31.71 -8.03 6.01
C PRO A 12 31.87 -8.25 7.51
N ILE A 13 30.89 -7.79 8.28
CA ILE A 13 30.74 -8.16 9.68
C ILE A 13 30.52 -9.69 9.67
N PRO A 14 31.12 -10.47 10.59
CA PRO A 14 30.82 -11.90 10.68
C PRO A 14 29.30 -12.05 10.78
N ALA A 15 28.73 -12.87 9.91
CA ALA A 15 27.29 -13.13 9.84
C ALA A 15 26.78 -13.63 11.19
N ILE A 16 26.36 -12.73 12.08
CA ILE A 16 25.47 -13.07 13.17
C ILE A 16 24.07 -13.12 12.55
N LEU A 17 23.86 -14.09 11.65
CA LEU A 17 22.56 -14.40 11.06
C LEU A 17 21.88 -15.38 12.00
N THR A 18 21.42 -14.89 13.14
CA THR A 18 20.53 -15.65 13.99
C THR A 18 19.25 -15.88 13.21
N ARG A 19 18.77 -17.13 13.14
CA ARG A 19 17.45 -17.42 12.56
C ARG A 19 16.29 -16.88 13.39
N HIS A 20 16.57 -16.16 14.47
CA HIS A 20 15.59 -15.65 15.41
C HIS A 20 15.95 -14.21 15.75
N LEU A 21 15.04 -13.28 15.44
CA LEU A 21 15.22 -11.85 15.65
C LEU A 21 13.99 -11.23 16.30
N VAL A 22 14.23 -10.28 17.19
CA VAL A 22 13.22 -9.40 17.77
C VAL A 22 13.50 -7.97 17.34
N THR A 23 12.53 -7.32 16.73
CA THR A 23 12.65 -5.97 16.18
C THR A 23 11.67 -5.04 16.85
N LEU A 24 12.16 -3.90 17.32
CA LEU A 24 11.32 -2.74 17.64
C LEU A 24 11.24 -1.85 16.39
N ALA A 25 10.04 -1.47 15.97
CA ALA A 25 9.82 -0.66 14.79
C ALA A 25 9.03 0.61 15.10
N ILE A 26 9.37 1.70 14.41
CA ILE A 26 8.74 3.02 14.56
C ILE A 26 8.36 3.57 13.17
N GLU A 27 7.11 3.99 13.02
CA GLU A 27 6.57 4.66 11.82
C GLU A 27 5.97 6.02 12.22
N THR A 28 6.48 7.09 11.62
CA THR A 28 6.09 8.49 11.88
C THR A 28 6.22 9.37 10.62
N SER A 29 6.00 8.82 9.42
CA SER A 29 6.21 9.55 8.15
C SER A 29 5.06 10.49 7.78
N CYS A 30 3.83 10.16 8.19
CA CYS A 30 2.60 10.88 7.86
C CYS A 30 1.87 11.37 9.13
N ASP A 31 0.67 10.86 9.42
CA ASP A 31 -0.20 11.26 10.53
C ASP A 31 -0.53 10.12 11.51
N ASP A 32 -0.11 8.89 11.19
CA ASP A 32 -0.15 7.74 12.08
C ASP A 32 1.16 7.67 12.89
N THR A 33 1.07 7.76 14.22
CA THR A 33 2.17 7.39 15.13
C THR A 33 2.04 5.91 15.41
N ALA A 34 2.94 5.07 14.91
CA ALA A 34 2.86 3.63 15.12
C ALA A 34 4.15 3.02 15.66
N VAL A 35 4.00 2.02 16.52
CA VAL A 35 5.10 1.23 17.09
C VAL A 35 4.73 -0.25 17.04
N ALA A 36 5.70 -1.10 16.72
CA ALA A 36 5.52 -2.55 16.70
C ALA A 36 6.71 -3.29 17.31
N VAL A 37 6.44 -4.46 17.88
CA VAL A 37 7.44 -5.46 18.25
C VAL A 37 7.16 -6.72 17.44
N LEU A 38 8.07 -7.02 16.53
CA LEU A 38 8.00 -8.19 15.66
C LEU A 38 9.08 -9.18 16.06
N GLU A 39 8.70 -10.43 16.25
CA GLU A 39 9.61 -11.55 16.40
C GLU A 39 9.54 -12.41 15.13
N THR A 40 10.69 -12.78 14.57
CA THR A 40 10.76 -13.62 13.37
C THR A 40 11.63 -14.83 13.61
N LYS A 41 11.26 -15.97 13.02
CA LYS A 41 12.04 -17.20 13.07
C LYS A 41 12.08 -17.90 11.70
N THR A 42 13.27 -18.20 11.19
CA THR A 42 13.42 -19.02 9.97
C THR A 42 13.51 -20.50 10.32
N LEU A 43 12.61 -21.30 9.76
CA LEU A 43 12.52 -22.74 9.92
C LEU A 43 13.28 -23.46 8.81
N GLN A 44 13.81 -24.62 9.13
CA GLN A 44 14.59 -25.47 8.21
C GLN A 44 13.74 -26.59 7.60
N ASN A 45 12.75 -27.06 8.36
CA ASN A 45 11.85 -28.12 7.96
C ASN A 45 10.45 -27.85 8.56
N PRO A 46 9.50 -27.31 7.78
CA PRO A 46 9.66 -26.85 6.39
C PRO A 46 10.58 -25.62 6.28
N ALA A 47 11.18 -25.39 5.11
CA ALA A 47 11.89 -24.15 4.83
C ALA A 47 10.87 -23.01 4.66
N THR A 48 10.74 -22.18 5.70
CA THR A 48 9.82 -21.04 5.72
C THR A 48 10.22 -20.09 6.84
N THR A 49 9.93 -18.80 6.70
CA THR A 49 10.03 -17.85 7.83
C THR A 49 8.67 -17.64 8.46
N VAL A 50 8.60 -17.72 9.79
CA VAL A 50 7.41 -17.38 10.59
C VAL A 50 7.63 -16.05 11.31
N ALA A 51 6.54 -15.35 11.59
CA ALA A 51 6.55 -14.09 12.31
C ALA A 51 5.47 -14.04 13.39
N LYS A 52 5.73 -13.30 14.47
CA LYS A 52 4.78 -13.04 15.55
C LYS A 52 4.85 -11.58 15.96
N LEU A 53 3.70 -10.90 15.97
CA LEU A 53 3.56 -9.55 16.51
C LEU A 53 3.26 -9.62 18.00
N HIS A 54 4.17 -9.11 18.83
CA HIS A 54 3.95 -9.01 20.29
C HIS A 54 3.31 -7.68 20.70
N PHE A 55 3.54 -6.66 19.89
CA PHE A 55 2.93 -5.33 20.03
C PHE A 55 2.74 -4.73 18.64
N HIS A 56 1.58 -4.12 18.42
CA HIS A 56 1.29 -3.39 17.18
C HIS A 56 0.14 -2.41 17.46
N GLU A 57 0.49 -1.17 17.72
CA GLU A 57 -0.48 -0.11 17.99
C GLU A 57 -0.15 1.14 17.20
N LYS A 58 -1.21 1.93 16.95
CA LYS A 58 -1.09 3.22 16.30
C LYS A 58 -2.07 4.24 16.85
N VAL A 59 -1.66 5.51 16.80
CA VAL A 59 -2.51 6.67 17.11
C VAL A 59 -2.52 7.58 15.88
N THR A 60 -3.69 7.76 15.30
CA THR A 60 -3.92 8.66 14.16
C THR A 60 -4.19 10.08 14.64
N SER A 61 -3.46 11.06 14.10
CA SER A 61 -3.67 12.47 14.42
C SER A 61 -5.07 12.95 13.98
N ASN A 62 -5.74 13.72 14.83
CA ASN A 62 -7.05 14.28 14.51
C ASN A 62 -6.90 15.52 13.61
N ASN A 63 -7.13 15.32 12.31
CA ASN A 63 -7.00 16.35 11.29
C ASN A 63 -8.34 16.93 10.80
N ALA A 64 -9.44 16.68 11.54
CA ALA A 64 -10.79 17.04 11.11
C ALA A 64 -10.97 18.53 10.76
N ALA A 65 -10.39 19.42 11.57
CA ALA A 65 -10.49 20.87 11.38
C ALA A 65 -9.80 21.38 10.10
N PHE A 66 -8.91 20.57 9.50
CA PHE A 66 -8.11 20.95 8.34
C PHE A 66 -8.59 20.28 7.04
N ASN A 67 -9.61 19.42 7.10
CA ASN A 67 -10.13 18.65 5.97
C ASN A 67 -9.07 17.82 5.22
N GLY A 68 -8.02 17.39 5.92
CA GLY A 68 -6.90 16.63 5.38
C GLY A 68 -5.70 16.67 6.32
N VAL A 69 -4.71 15.81 6.08
CA VAL A 69 -3.51 15.71 6.93
C VAL A 69 -2.84 17.08 7.06
N HIS A 70 -2.78 17.59 8.29
CA HIS A 70 -2.15 18.86 8.62
C HIS A 70 -0.77 18.59 9.25
N PRO A 71 0.34 19.02 8.62
CA PRO A 71 1.68 18.65 9.06
C PRO A 71 2.01 18.95 10.52
N LEU A 72 1.56 20.10 11.04
CA LEU A 72 1.84 20.49 12.43
C LEU A 72 1.01 19.68 13.43
N ALA A 73 -0.26 19.40 13.12
CA ALA A 73 -1.11 18.59 14.00
C ALA A 73 -0.62 17.13 14.03
N ALA A 74 -0.12 16.62 12.91
CA ALA A 74 0.53 15.33 12.85
C ALA A 74 1.84 15.32 13.67
N LEU A 75 2.67 16.36 13.57
CA LEU A 75 3.89 16.49 14.36
C LEU A 75 3.63 16.52 15.87
N GLU A 76 2.68 17.35 16.32
CA GLU A 76 2.26 17.43 17.73
C GLU A 76 1.80 16.06 18.23
N SER A 77 0.94 15.38 17.45
CA SER A 77 0.49 14.03 17.79
C SER A 77 1.64 13.03 17.91
N HIS A 78 2.63 13.04 17.01
CA HIS A 78 3.80 12.17 17.14
C HIS A 78 4.59 12.46 18.42
N GLN A 79 4.79 13.73 18.76
CA GLN A 79 5.54 14.14 19.96
C GLN A 79 4.82 13.74 21.25
N GLU A 80 3.50 13.81 21.28
CA GLU A 80 2.67 13.45 22.44
C GLU A 80 2.59 11.92 22.65
N ASN A 81 2.50 11.14 21.57
CA ASN A 81 2.11 9.74 21.65
C ASN A 81 3.26 8.74 21.52
N LEU A 82 4.34 9.08 20.80
CA LEU A 82 5.39 8.11 20.45
C LEU A 82 6.06 7.50 21.69
N ALA A 83 6.41 8.30 22.70
CA ALA A 83 7.08 7.80 23.90
C ALA A 83 6.22 6.80 24.69
N ASN A 84 4.91 7.05 24.77
CA ASN A 84 3.96 6.15 25.44
C ASN A 84 3.83 4.83 24.69
N LEU A 85 3.73 4.86 23.36
CA LEU A 85 3.69 3.66 22.53
C LEU A 85 4.98 2.85 22.63
N VAL A 86 6.15 3.51 22.62
CA VAL A 86 7.45 2.86 22.81
C VAL A 86 7.54 2.19 24.19
N THR A 87 7.05 2.84 25.24
CA THR A 87 7.05 2.28 26.60
C THR A 87 6.23 0.99 26.67
N GLN A 88 5.01 1.02 26.13
CA GLN A 88 4.14 -0.15 26.04
C GLN A 88 4.76 -1.26 25.19
N ALA A 89 5.40 -0.91 24.06
CA ALA A 89 6.09 -1.87 23.21
C ALA A 89 7.25 -2.58 23.94
N ILE A 90 8.05 -1.86 24.73
CA ILE A 90 9.16 -2.44 25.50
C ILE A 90 8.66 -3.44 26.55
N GLU A 91 7.52 -3.17 27.19
CA GLU A 91 6.87 -4.10 28.14
C GLU A 91 6.37 -5.38 27.49
N ARG A 92 6.15 -5.36 26.17
CA ARG A 92 5.67 -6.49 25.36
C ARG A 92 6.79 -7.20 24.59
N LEU A 93 8.06 -6.96 24.91
CA LEU A 93 9.14 -7.79 24.37
C LEU A 93 8.95 -9.26 24.79
N PRO A 94 9.37 -10.25 23.96
CA PRO A 94 9.26 -11.66 24.29
C PRO A 94 9.90 -12.00 25.63
N GLU A 95 9.37 -13.01 26.32
CA GLU A 95 9.91 -13.46 27.60
C GLU A 95 11.43 -13.72 27.51
N LYS A 96 12.18 -13.36 28.55
CA LYS A 96 13.66 -13.42 28.63
C LYS A 96 14.41 -12.37 27.79
N LYS A 97 13.77 -11.61 26.88
CA LYS A 97 14.41 -10.47 26.18
C LYS A 97 14.22 -9.18 26.98
N ARG A 98 15.33 -8.49 27.28
CA ARG A 98 15.31 -7.15 27.92
C ARG A 98 15.40 -5.98 26.93
N ARG A 99 15.59 -6.30 25.65
CA ARG A 99 15.79 -5.35 24.55
C ARG A 99 15.59 -6.07 23.20
N PRO A 100 15.26 -5.35 22.12
CA PRO A 100 15.25 -5.92 20.78
C PRO A 100 16.68 -6.23 20.29
N ASP A 101 16.80 -7.05 19.26
CA ASP A 101 18.06 -7.35 18.58
C ASP A 101 18.52 -6.19 17.70
N PHE A 102 17.57 -5.45 17.09
CA PHE A 102 17.81 -4.19 16.39
C PHE A 102 16.55 -3.30 16.39
N ILE A 103 16.72 -2.03 16.03
CA ILE A 103 15.61 -1.07 15.86
C ILE A 103 15.47 -0.75 14.38
N SER A 104 14.25 -0.79 13.88
CA SER A 104 13.90 -0.28 12.55
C SER A 104 13.07 0.99 12.67
N VAL A 105 13.27 1.93 11.77
CA VAL A 105 12.53 3.19 11.78
C VAL A 105 12.36 3.73 10.38
N THR A 106 11.21 4.31 10.07
CA THR A 106 10.98 4.96 8.79
C THR A 106 11.90 6.16 8.63
N ARG A 107 12.81 6.08 7.65
CA ARG A 107 13.75 7.17 7.33
C ARG A 107 13.21 8.10 6.24
N GLY A 108 12.31 7.60 5.39
CA GLY A 108 11.61 8.38 4.38
C GLY A 108 10.99 7.49 3.28
N PRO A 109 10.33 8.07 2.26
CA PRO A 109 9.92 9.47 2.18
C PRO A 109 8.87 9.83 3.24
N GLY A 110 8.57 11.13 3.41
CA GLY A 110 7.57 11.59 4.37
C GLY A 110 7.76 13.05 4.79
N MET A 111 6.93 13.52 5.72
CA MET A 111 7.04 14.85 6.29
C MET A 111 8.30 14.95 7.17
N ARG A 112 9.21 15.85 6.80
CA ARG A 112 10.57 15.88 7.37
C ARG A 112 10.59 15.96 8.91
N SER A 113 9.80 16.86 9.49
CA SER A 113 9.74 17.03 10.95
C SER A 113 9.19 15.78 11.64
N ASN A 114 8.15 15.18 11.07
CA ASN A 114 7.51 13.96 11.59
C ASN A 114 8.48 12.77 11.55
N LEU A 115 9.21 12.60 10.44
CA LEU A 115 10.26 11.58 10.31
C LEU A 115 11.35 11.75 11.38
N PHE A 116 11.75 12.99 11.72
CA PHE A 116 12.75 13.23 12.76
C PHE A 116 12.27 12.79 14.15
N THR A 117 10.98 12.96 14.48
CA THR A 117 10.42 12.50 15.76
C THR A 117 10.67 11.01 15.99
N GLY A 118 10.35 10.17 14.99
CA GLY A 118 10.61 8.73 15.07
C GLY A 118 12.10 8.40 15.01
N LEU A 119 12.83 9.00 14.07
CA LEU A 119 14.24 8.71 13.84
C LEU A 119 15.13 9.06 15.05
N ASP A 120 14.91 10.21 15.68
CA ASP A 120 15.72 10.65 16.81
C ASP A 120 15.37 9.87 18.08
N THR A 121 14.11 9.47 18.25
CA THR A 121 13.71 8.49 19.27
C THR A 121 14.42 7.15 19.09
N ALA A 122 14.43 6.61 17.86
CA ALA A 122 15.11 5.35 17.54
C ALA A 122 16.62 5.42 17.82
N LYS A 123 17.28 6.54 17.47
CA LYS A 123 18.70 6.77 17.80
C LYS A 123 18.93 6.85 19.30
N GLY A 124 18.05 7.54 20.03
CA GLY A 124 18.11 7.65 21.49
C GLY A 124 18.06 6.27 22.15
N LEU A 125 17.10 5.42 21.76
CA LEU A 125 16.97 4.04 22.22
C LEU A 125 18.21 3.20 21.87
N ALA A 126 18.65 3.24 20.61
CA ALA A 126 19.84 2.52 20.15
C ALA A 126 21.10 2.92 20.93
N ALA A 127 21.27 4.21 21.23
CA ALA A 127 22.40 4.74 21.99
C ALA A 127 22.29 4.44 23.50
N ALA A 128 21.08 4.40 24.06
CA ALA A 128 20.83 4.16 25.49
C ALA A 128 21.10 2.71 25.90
N TRP A 129 20.82 1.73 25.04
CA TRP A 129 21.10 0.30 25.28
C TRP A 129 22.59 -0.06 25.11
N LYS A 130 23.46 0.71 25.77
CA LYS A 130 24.94 0.72 25.67
C LYS A 130 25.63 -0.63 25.89
N ALA A 131 25.00 -1.59 26.57
CA ALA A 131 25.63 -2.89 26.85
C ALA A 131 25.96 -3.70 25.57
N SER A 132 25.35 -3.42 24.41
CA SER A 132 25.74 -4.08 23.14
C SER A 132 25.53 -3.29 21.85
N ARG A 133 25.31 -1.96 21.92
CA ARG A 133 25.11 -1.07 20.75
C ARG A 133 24.08 -1.64 19.77
N ILE A 134 22.81 -1.51 20.13
CA ILE A 134 21.70 -2.02 19.31
C ILE A 134 21.76 -1.39 17.90
N PRO A 135 21.84 -2.20 16.84
CA PRO A 135 21.85 -1.71 15.47
C PRO A 135 20.57 -0.93 15.13
N LEU A 136 20.71 0.00 14.18
CA LEU A 136 19.62 0.79 13.64
C LEU A 136 19.48 0.48 12.14
N VAL A 137 18.26 0.35 11.66
CA VAL A 137 17.94 0.19 10.23
C VAL A 137 16.92 1.26 9.83
N GLY A 138 17.33 2.18 8.95
CA GLY A 138 16.46 3.17 8.34
C GLY A 138 15.70 2.57 7.17
N VAL A 139 14.39 2.43 7.32
CA VAL A 139 13.52 1.77 6.34
C VAL A 139 12.92 2.78 5.37
N HIS A 140 12.83 2.40 4.10
CA HIS A 140 12.11 3.15 3.09
C HIS A 140 10.62 2.85 3.16
N HIS A 141 9.79 3.87 3.35
CA HIS A 141 8.35 3.72 3.58
C HIS A 141 7.63 2.98 2.43
N MET A 142 7.88 3.36 1.17
CA MET A 142 7.25 2.66 0.03
C MET A 142 7.76 1.22 -0.17
N GLN A 143 9.00 0.92 0.23
CA GLN A 143 9.52 -0.44 0.23
C GLN A 143 8.74 -1.29 1.24
N ALA A 144 8.45 -0.71 2.41
CA ALA A 144 7.69 -1.40 3.43
C ALA A 144 6.28 -1.75 2.99
N HIS A 145 5.57 -0.83 2.33
CA HIS A 145 4.28 -1.12 1.70
C HIS A 145 4.37 -2.25 0.66
N ALA A 146 5.43 -2.29 -0.16
CA ALA A 146 5.60 -3.33 -1.17
C ALA A 146 5.89 -4.72 -0.56
N LEU A 147 6.56 -4.78 0.60
CA LEU A 147 6.91 -6.01 1.30
C LEU A 147 5.86 -6.46 2.34
N THR A 148 4.78 -5.70 2.56
CA THR A 148 3.71 -6.06 3.52
C THR A 148 3.12 -7.45 3.23
N SER A 149 2.98 -7.86 1.98
CA SER A 149 2.48 -9.20 1.64
C SER A 149 3.41 -10.33 2.14
N ARG A 150 4.72 -10.06 2.20
CA ARG A 150 5.72 -10.99 2.73
C ARG A 150 5.64 -11.09 4.25
N LEU A 151 5.33 -9.99 4.95
CA LEU A 151 4.98 -10.02 6.38
C LEU A 151 3.75 -10.89 6.62
N VAL A 152 2.68 -10.70 5.84
CA VAL A 152 1.42 -11.46 5.98
C VAL A 152 1.69 -12.95 5.83
N ALA A 153 2.41 -13.35 4.78
CA ALA A 153 2.78 -14.75 4.58
C ALA A 153 3.55 -15.33 5.79
N ALA A 154 4.43 -14.56 6.43
CA ALA A 154 5.15 -14.98 7.62
C ALA A 154 4.25 -15.10 8.87
N LEU A 155 3.27 -14.21 9.03
CA LEU A 155 2.29 -14.27 10.12
C LEU A 155 1.38 -15.50 9.95
N ASP A 156 0.89 -15.74 8.74
CA ASP A 156 0.02 -16.89 8.43
C ASP A 156 0.77 -18.23 8.58
N ALA A 157 2.05 -18.26 8.20
CA ALA A 157 2.91 -19.41 8.43
C ALA A 157 3.06 -19.71 9.93
N SER A 158 3.07 -18.69 10.80
CA SER A 158 3.09 -18.89 12.25
C SER A 158 1.81 -19.54 12.78
N GLU A 159 0.65 -19.24 12.18
CA GLU A 159 -0.61 -19.88 12.54
C GLU A 159 -0.66 -21.34 12.06
N THR A 160 -0.09 -21.60 10.88
CA THR A 160 0.01 -22.94 10.28
C THR A 160 0.99 -23.83 11.04
N PHE A 161 2.09 -23.27 11.55
CA PHE A 161 3.14 -23.99 12.26
C PHE A 161 3.29 -23.50 13.72
N PRO A 162 2.30 -23.73 14.61
CA PRO A 162 2.34 -23.21 15.98
C PRO A 162 3.51 -23.76 16.81
N HIS A 163 4.01 -24.95 16.46
CA HIS A 163 5.20 -25.55 17.08
C HIS A 163 6.51 -24.85 16.70
N ALA A 164 6.50 -23.92 15.73
CA ALA A 164 7.66 -23.14 15.32
C ALA A 164 8.28 -22.37 16.50
N TRP A 165 7.48 -21.98 17.48
CA TRP A 165 7.90 -21.20 18.65
C TRP A 165 8.34 -22.04 19.86
N GLN A 166 8.39 -23.37 19.75
CA GLN A 166 8.88 -24.23 20.82
C GLN A 166 10.42 -24.16 20.94
N ASP A 167 10.92 -24.30 22.18
CA ASP A 167 12.33 -24.28 22.52
C ASP A 167 13.08 -25.41 21.78
N GLY A 168 13.87 -25.01 20.79
CA GLY A 168 14.85 -25.85 20.10
C GLY A 168 16.13 -25.02 19.93
N PRO A 169 17.31 -25.66 19.81
CA PRO A 169 18.55 -24.92 19.68
C PRO A 169 18.43 -23.89 18.54
N PRO A 170 18.86 -22.63 18.76
CA PRO A 170 18.87 -21.63 17.70
C PRO A 170 19.73 -22.20 16.57
N THR A 171 19.09 -22.44 15.45
CA THR A 171 19.78 -22.96 14.29
C THR A 171 20.48 -21.79 13.61
N THR A 172 21.71 -22.00 13.19
CA THR A 172 22.57 -20.98 12.62
C THR A 172 22.37 -20.97 11.11
N GLU A 173 21.97 -19.83 10.56
CA GLU A 173 21.90 -19.49 9.12
C GLU A 173 20.68 -20.01 8.34
N GLY A 174 19.93 -19.09 7.72
CA GLY A 174 18.86 -19.42 6.77
C GLY A 174 18.33 -18.14 6.12
N GLU A 175 18.12 -18.16 4.79
CA GLU A 175 17.53 -17.03 4.07
C GLU A 175 16.04 -16.87 4.43
N ILE A 176 15.51 -15.66 4.28
CA ILE A 176 14.08 -15.42 4.47
C ILE A 176 13.31 -16.10 3.34
N ASP A 177 12.50 -17.08 3.71
CA ASP A 177 11.71 -17.88 2.80
C ASP A 177 10.23 -17.60 3.00
N VAL A 178 9.72 -16.60 2.28
CA VAL A 178 8.29 -16.24 2.25
C VAL A 178 7.84 -15.84 0.86
N ALA A 179 6.54 -15.99 0.59
CA ALA A 179 5.87 -15.49 -0.60
C ALA A 179 5.38 -14.03 -0.42
N PRO A 180 5.16 -13.27 -1.51
CA PRO A 180 5.59 -13.56 -2.88
C PRO A 180 7.11 -13.54 -2.99
N LYS A 181 7.64 -14.42 -3.84
CA LYS A 181 9.05 -14.42 -4.22
C LYS A 181 9.34 -13.29 -5.19
N PHE A 182 10.55 -12.74 -5.13
CA PHE A 182 11.04 -11.85 -6.18
C PHE A 182 11.26 -12.63 -7.49
N PRO A 183 11.03 -12.04 -8.68
CA PRO A 183 10.46 -10.72 -8.90
C PRO A 183 8.93 -10.70 -8.77
N PHE A 184 8.38 -9.58 -8.28
CA PHE A 184 6.93 -9.32 -8.27
C PHE A 184 6.62 -7.86 -8.63
N LEU A 185 5.39 -7.62 -9.11
CA LEU A 185 4.87 -6.27 -9.28
C LEU A 185 4.05 -5.87 -8.05
N SER A 186 4.05 -4.58 -7.70
CA SER A 186 3.19 -4.02 -6.66
C SER A 186 2.39 -2.86 -7.21
N VAL A 187 1.08 -2.88 -6.98
CA VAL A 187 0.21 -1.72 -7.08
C VAL A 187 0.06 -1.14 -5.68
N LEU A 188 0.66 0.01 -5.43
CA LEU A 188 0.49 0.76 -4.19
C LEU A 188 -0.58 1.82 -4.40
N ALA A 189 -1.81 1.52 -3.96
CA ALA A 189 -2.98 2.37 -4.11
C ALA A 189 -3.50 2.80 -2.74
N SER A 190 -3.19 4.03 -2.34
CA SER A 190 -3.62 4.64 -1.07
C SER A 190 -4.28 6.00 -1.31
N GLY A 191 -4.64 6.70 -0.23
CA GLY A 191 -5.12 8.08 -0.30
C GLY A 191 -4.08 9.06 -0.87
N GLY A 192 -2.79 8.81 -0.67
CA GLY A 192 -1.71 9.70 -1.11
C GLY A 192 -0.84 9.18 -2.25
N HIS A 193 -0.94 7.89 -2.59
CA HIS A 193 -0.06 7.26 -3.57
C HIS A 193 -0.84 6.38 -4.55
N THR A 194 -0.43 6.41 -5.81
CA THR A 194 -0.83 5.42 -6.82
C THR A 194 0.38 5.12 -7.68
N LEU A 195 1.08 4.04 -7.33
CA LEU A 195 2.34 3.63 -7.95
C LEU A 195 2.24 2.19 -8.45
N LEU A 196 2.93 1.93 -9.55
CA LEU A 196 3.22 0.59 -10.05
C LEU A 196 4.73 0.37 -9.92
N ILE A 197 5.10 -0.62 -9.11
CA ILE A 197 6.49 -0.88 -8.75
C ILE A 197 6.86 -2.28 -9.20
N HIS A 198 8.04 -2.43 -9.79
CA HIS A 198 8.68 -3.71 -9.99
C HIS A 198 9.71 -3.94 -8.89
N SER A 199 9.56 -5.03 -8.15
CA SER A 199 10.50 -5.45 -7.11
C SER A 199 11.29 -6.64 -7.65
N ALA A 200 12.51 -6.39 -8.15
CA ALA A 200 13.36 -7.42 -8.74
C ALA A 200 14.14 -8.21 -7.67
N THR A 201 14.55 -7.53 -6.60
CA THR A 201 15.18 -8.12 -5.39
C THR A 201 14.80 -7.29 -4.18
N LEU A 202 15.24 -7.68 -2.97
CA LEU A 202 15.04 -6.90 -1.74
C LEU A 202 15.56 -5.46 -1.85
N THR A 203 16.59 -5.20 -2.65
CA THR A 203 17.24 -3.89 -2.74
C THR A 203 17.13 -3.24 -4.11
N ASN A 204 16.50 -3.91 -5.07
CA ASN A 204 16.30 -3.41 -6.43
C ASN A 204 14.80 -3.28 -6.72
N HIS A 205 14.33 -2.05 -6.68
CA HIS A 205 12.95 -1.68 -6.93
C HIS A 205 12.91 -0.54 -7.95
N GLU A 206 11.99 -0.64 -8.91
CA GLU A 206 11.80 0.34 -9.97
C GLU A 206 10.35 0.83 -9.97
N VAL A 207 10.13 2.14 -9.97
CA VAL A 207 8.79 2.72 -10.17
C VAL A 207 8.52 2.74 -11.67
N LEU A 208 7.73 1.77 -12.14
CA LEU A 208 7.35 1.63 -13.54
C LEU A 208 6.32 2.68 -13.98
N GLY A 209 5.45 3.10 -13.05
CA GLY A 209 4.40 4.07 -13.33
C GLY A 209 3.88 4.74 -12.06
N SER A 210 3.44 5.99 -12.20
CA SER A 210 2.81 6.75 -11.12
C SER A 210 1.65 7.57 -11.65
N THR A 211 0.77 8.02 -10.75
CA THR A 211 -0.18 9.08 -11.08
C THR A 211 0.56 10.39 -11.40
N THR A 212 0.07 11.14 -12.38
CA THR A 212 0.55 12.48 -12.74
C THR A 212 -0.28 13.59 -12.09
N ASP A 213 -1.38 13.25 -11.43
CA ASP A 213 -2.28 14.20 -10.78
C ASP A 213 -2.59 13.80 -9.32
N VAL A 214 -3.78 13.31 -9.04
CA VAL A 214 -4.23 12.89 -7.71
C VAL A 214 -4.09 11.37 -7.57
N ALA A 215 -3.95 10.88 -6.34
CA ALA A 215 -4.01 9.44 -6.08
C ALA A 215 -5.43 8.90 -6.27
N VAL A 216 -5.56 7.62 -6.59
CA VAL A 216 -6.85 6.96 -6.77
C VAL A 216 -7.68 6.99 -5.48
N GLY A 217 -7.07 6.86 -4.30
CA GLY A 217 -7.79 6.96 -3.03
C GLY A 217 -8.40 8.34 -2.80
N GLU A 218 -7.63 9.41 -3.03
CA GLU A 218 -8.15 10.78 -2.96
C GLU A 218 -9.26 11.03 -3.99
N CYS A 219 -9.10 10.53 -5.21
CA CYS A 219 -10.14 10.62 -6.25
C CYS A 219 -11.45 9.96 -5.79
N LEU A 220 -11.39 8.73 -5.27
CA LEU A 220 -12.56 7.99 -4.79
C LEU A 220 -13.19 8.67 -3.57
N ASP A 221 -12.39 9.20 -2.63
CA ASP A 221 -12.91 9.93 -1.47
C ASP A 221 -13.67 11.21 -1.89
N LYS A 222 -13.15 11.96 -2.88
CA LYS A 222 -13.85 13.14 -3.41
C LYS A 222 -15.14 12.75 -4.14
N ILE A 223 -15.09 11.72 -4.98
CA ILE A 223 -16.28 11.18 -5.67
C ILE A 223 -17.33 10.73 -4.65
N ALA A 224 -16.92 10.07 -3.58
CA ALA A 224 -17.81 9.64 -2.52
C ALA A 224 -18.54 10.81 -1.85
N ARG A 225 -17.86 11.93 -1.58
CA ARG A 225 -18.51 13.14 -1.05
C ARG A 225 -19.54 13.77 -1.99
N ILE A 226 -19.38 13.58 -3.30
CA ILE A 226 -20.30 14.09 -4.33
C ILE A 226 -21.51 13.16 -4.49
N VAL A 227 -21.26 11.85 -4.54
CA VAL A 227 -22.24 10.85 -4.97
C VAL A 227 -23.05 10.30 -3.80
N LEU A 228 -22.45 10.13 -2.61
CA LEU A 228 -23.14 9.52 -1.48
C LEU A 228 -24.27 10.42 -0.95
N PRO A 229 -25.41 9.83 -0.57
CA PRO A 229 -26.47 10.55 0.15
C PRO A 229 -25.95 11.19 1.45
N PRO A 230 -26.47 12.38 1.84
CA PRO A 230 -26.04 13.08 3.04
C PRO A 230 -26.11 12.24 4.33
N GLU A 231 -27.10 11.35 4.42
CA GLU A 231 -27.32 10.51 5.60
C GLU A 231 -26.15 9.54 5.81
N LEU A 232 -25.63 8.95 4.72
CA LEU A 232 -24.49 8.04 4.79
C LEU A 232 -23.17 8.77 5.12
N LEU A 233 -23.02 10.01 4.66
CA LEU A 233 -21.85 10.82 4.99
C LEU A 233 -21.81 11.20 6.47
N GLN A 234 -22.97 11.44 7.09
CA GLN A 234 -23.08 11.75 8.52
C GLN A 234 -22.77 10.52 9.39
N GLU A 235 -23.19 9.32 8.98
CA GLU A 235 -22.90 8.07 9.69
C GLU A 235 -21.42 7.67 9.65
N ALA A 236 -20.70 8.04 8.58
CA ALA A 236 -19.33 7.61 8.32
C ALA A 236 -18.26 8.34 9.16
N GLY A 237 -18.60 9.44 9.82
CA GLY A 237 -17.62 10.31 10.48
C GLY A 237 -16.57 10.83 9.49
N ASN A 238 -15.28 10.77 9.88
CA ASN A 238 -14.18 11.44 9.19
C ASN A 238 -13.23 10.54 8.38
N THR A 239 -13.47 9.23 8.27
CA THR A 239 -12.42 8.34 7.72
C THR A 239 -12.99 7.21 6.85
N MET A 240 -12.40 7.06 5.65
CA MET A 240 -12.62 5.98 4.66
C MET A 240 -13.87 6.05 3.76
N TYR A 241 -14.10 7.19 3.09
CA TYR A 241 -15.22 7.34 2.15
C TYR A 241 -15.14 6.40 0.95
N GLY A 242 -13.95 6.03 0.48
CA GLY A 242 -13.77 5.04 -0.58
C GLY A 242 -14.36 3.66 -0.24
N ALA A 243 -14.25 3.20 1.01
CA ALA A 243 -14.86 1.93 1.44
C ALA A 243 -16.39 2.03 1.52
N LEU A 244 -16.91 3.20 1.91
CA LEU A 244 -18.34 3.47 1.91
C LEU A 244 -18.91 3.55 0.48
N LEU A 245 -18.15 4.13 -0.45
CA LEU A 245 -18.50 4.18 -1.87
C LEU A 245 -18.68 2.78 -2.45
N GLU A 246 -17.77 1.85 -2.12
CA GLU A 246 -17.88 0.45 -2.52
C GLU A 246 -19.16 -0.20 -1.97
N ARG A 247 -19.41 -0.06 -0.67
CA ARG A 247 -20.60 -0.62 -0.01
C ARG A 247 -21.90 -0.03 -0.56
N PHE A 248 -21.88 1.24 -0.94
CA PHE A 248 -23.03 1.92 -1.49
C PHE A 248 -23.37 1.42 -2.91
N ALA A 249 -22.35 1.32 -3.78
CA ALA A 249 -22.47 0.80 -5.13
C ALA A 249 -22.84 -0.69 -5.13
N PHE A 250 -22.22 -1.48 -4.24
CA PHE A 250 -22.42 -2.93 -4.12
C PHE A 250 -22.88 -3.29 -2.71
N PRO A 251 -24.18 -3.14 -2.41
CA PRO A 251 -24.74 -3.52 -1.12
C PRO A 251 -24.37 -4.97 -0.76
N PRO A 252 -23.98 -5.26 0.49
CA PRO A 252 -23.60 -6.60 0.88
C PRO A 252 -24.77 -7.59 0.66
N GLY A 253 -24.57 -8.56 -0.23
CA GLY A 253 -25.39 -9.77 -0.36
C GLY A 253 -24.98 -10.84 0.66
N LYS A 254 -25.22 -12.13 0.38
CA LYS A 254 -24.60 -13.23 1.16
C LYS A 254 -23.09 -13.07 1.07
N ALA A 255 -22.44 -12.84 2.20
CA ALA A 255 -21.00 -12.59 2.27
C ALA A 255 -20.24 -13.73 1.57
N VAL A 256 -19.44 -13.40 0.56
CA VAL A 256 -18.38 -14.30 0.10
C VAL A 256 -17.35 -14.31 1.24
N GLN A 257 -17.37 -15.37 2.05
CA GLN A 257 -16.32 -15.62 3.01
C GLN A 257 -15.05 -15.98 2.23
N VAL A 258 -14.25 -14.97 1.89
CA VAL A 258 -12.89 -15.22 1.40
C VAL A 258 -12.05 -15.56 2.62
N ALA A 259 -12.06 -16.86 2.94
CA ALA A 259 -11.58 -17.40 4.20
C ALA A 259 -10.06 -17.70 4.24
N SER A 260 -9.27 -17.28 3.24
CA SER A 260 -7.82 -17.49 3.32
C SER A 260 -7.03 -16.33 2.71
N SER A 261 -5.97 -15.94 3.42
CA SER A 261 -4.87 -15.07 2.97
C SER A 261 -3.90 -15.79 2.03
N GLU A 262 -4.19 -17.04 1.66
CA GLU A 262 -3.41 -17.79 0.70
C GLU A 262 -3.37 -17.08 -0.65
N PRO A 263 -2.20 -17.00 -1.31
CA PRO A 263 -2.08 -16.47 -2.65
C PRO A 263 -3.00 -17.22 -3.62
N ARG A 264 -3.85 -16.49 -4.35
CA ARG A 264 -4.74 -17.06 -5.39
C ARG A 264 -4.28 -16.61 -6.75
N SER A 265 -4.39 -17.48 -7.75
CA SER A 265 -4.24 -17.09 -9.15
C SER A 265 -5.35 -16.10 -9.54
N ALA A 266 -5.10 -15.29 -10.57
CA ALA A 266 -6.11 -14.38 -11.10
C ALA A 266 -7.38 -15.14 -11.54
N SER A 267 -7.25 -16.36 -12.08
CA SER A 267 -8.37 -17.20 -12.49
C SER A 267 -9.25 -17.62 -11.32
N GLU A 268 -8.65 -18.12 -10.23
CA GLU A 268 -9.37 -18.49 -9.01
C GLU A 268 -10.06 -17.27 -8.40
N PHE A 269 -9.35 -16.15 -8.33
CA PHE A 269 -9.89 -14.91 -7.78
C PHE A 269 -11.12 -14.41 -8.58
N CYS A 270 -11.10 -14.49 -9.91
CA CYS A 270 -12.28 -14.17 -10.72
C CYS A 270 -13.47 -15.06 -10.38
N GLN A 271 -13.26 -16.37 -10.21
CA GLN A 271 -14.34 -17.31 -9.93
C GLN A 271 -15.00 -17.03 -8.57
N ASP A 272 -14.19 -16.74 -7.55
CA ASP A 272 -14.67 -16.48 -6.18
C ASP A 272 -15.59 -15.27 -6.07
N PHE A 273 -15.36 -14.24 -6.90
CA PHE A 273 -16.08 -12.97 -6.83
C PHE A 273 -17.09 -12.75 -7.97
N ALA A 274 -17.20 -13.67 -8.92
CA ALA A 274 -18.08 -13.57 -10.07
C ALA A 274 -19.56 -13.41 -9.69
N SER A 275 -20.00 -14.00 -8.57
CA SER A 275 -21.38 -13.86 -8.10
C SER A 275 -21.69 -12.52 -7.43
N ARG A 276 -20.66 -11.72 -7.12
CA ARG A 276 -20.79 -10.45 -6.39
C ARG A 276 -20.78 -9.23 -7.31
N TYR A 277 -20.07 -9.30 -8.42
CA TYR A 277 -19.84 -8.15 -9.30
C TYR A 277 -20.17 -8.50 -10.74
N GLU A 278 -20.98 -7.66 -11.38
CA GLU A 278 -21.23 -7.76 -12.82
C GLU A 278 -20.14 -6.98 -13.57
N TYR A 279 -19.08 -7.67 -13.97
CA TYR A 279 -17.99 -7.08 -14.75
C TYR A 279 -17.54 -8.04 -15.85
N CYS A 280 -17.41 -7.51 -17.06
CA CYS A 280 -16.78 -8.19 -18.19
C CYS A 280 -15.63 -7.32 -18.71
N VAL A 281 -14.59 -7.91 -19.29
CA VAL A 281 -13.54 -7.15 -19.98
C VAL A 281 -14.02 -6.85 -21.41
N PRO A 282 -13.97 -5.60 -21.89
CA PRO A 282 -14.41 -5.29 -23.25
C PRO A 282 -13.50 -5.97 -24.28
N LYS A 283 -14.08 -6.56 -25.33
CA LYS A 283 -13.33 -7.28 -26.37
C LYS A 283 -12.57 -6.34 -27.29
N ASN A 284 -13.09 -5.13 -27.49
CA ASN A 284 -12.53 -4.12 -28.36
C ASN A 284 -12.89 -2.70 -27.88
N HIS A 285 -12.32 -1.69 -28.55
CA HIS A 285 -12.51 -0.29 -28.18
C HIS A 285 -13.95 0.22 -28.40
N GLU A 286 -14.67 -0.34 -29.38
CA GLU A 286 -16.06 0.03 -29.64
C GLU A 286 -16.97 -0.40 -28.47
N GLU A 287 -16.81 -1.64 -28.01
CA GLU A 287 -17.50 -2.16 -26.83
C GLU A 287 -17.15 -1.36 -25.55
N GLU A 288 -15.89 -0.98 -25.41
CA GLU A 288 -15.43 -0.11 -24.31
C GLU A 288 -16.12 1.26 -24.32
N LEU A 289 -16.23 1.91 -25.48
CA LEU A 289 -16.93 3.19 -25.63
C LEU A 289 -18.43 3.06 -25.32
N HIS A 290 -19.09 2.03 -25.85
CA HIS A 290 -20.52 1.80 -25.59
C HIS A 290 -20.81 1.56 -24.12
N ARG A 291 -19.95 0.80 -23.42
CA ARG A 291 -20.10 0.50 -21.99
C ARG A 291 -19.89 1.70 -21.08
N ASN A 292 -19.30 2.77 -21.58
CA ASN A 292 -19.09 3.98 -20.78
C ASN A 292 -20.30 4.91 -20.79
N VAL A 293 -21.32 4.65 -21.61
CA VAL A 293 -22.59 5.38 -21.60
C VAL A 293 -23.55 4.74 -20.59
N SER A 294 -24.00 5.54 -19.62
CA SER A 294 -25.02 5.10 -18.65
C SER A 294 -26.43 5.18 -19.23
N ARG A 295 -27.37 4.44 -18.63
CA ARG A 295 -28.81 4.57 -18.91
C ARG A 295 -29.39 5.96 -18.57
N TRP A 296 -28.64 6.77 -17.83
CA TRP A 296 -29.01 8.13 -17.43
C TRP A 296 -28.50 9.19 -18.42
N GLY A 297 -27.81 8.79 -19.49
CA GLY A 297 -27.33 9.69 -20.55
C GLY A 297 -25.96 10.32 -20.29
N TRP A 298 -25.40 10.21 -19.08
CA TRP A 298 -24.01 10.60 -18.82
C TRP A 298 -23.03 9.47 -19.14
N ALA A 299 -21.78 9.84 -19.44
CA ALA A 299 -20.69 8.90 -19.68
C ALA A 299 -19.39 9.38 -19.03
N PHE A 300 -18.60 8.45 -18.51
CA PHE A 300 -17.26 8.76 -17.99
C PHE A 300 -16.21 8.20 -18.93
N ASN A 301 -15.41 9.10 -19.51
CA ASN A 301 -14.30 8.69 -20.35
C ASN A 301 -13.23 8.02 -19.50
N GLN A 302 -12.51 7.07 -20.10
CA GLN A 302 -11.33 6.51 -19.45
C GLN A 302 -10.28 7.61 -19.20
N PRO A 303 -9.57 7.55 -18.07
CA PRO A 303 -8.51 8.50 -17.81
C PRO A 303 -7.40 8.43 -18.88
N LEU A 304 -6.78 9.58 -19.16
CA LEU A 304 -5.80 9.76 -20.26
C LEU A 304 -6.34 9.54 -21.70
N ALA A 305 -7.66 9.54 -21.90
CA ALA A 305 -8.24 9.60 -23.25
C ALA A 305 -8.01 10.99 -23.89
N LYS A 306 -7.55 11.05 -25.15
CA LYS A 306 -7.44 12.32 -25.90
C LYS A 306 -8.82 12.81 -26.31
N ALA A 307 -9.00 14.13 -26.29
CA ALA A 307 -10.22 14.81 -26.76
C ALA A 307 -10.57 14.56 -28.25
N GLY A 308 -9.61 14.08 -29.05
CA GLY A 308 -9.81 13.75 -30.48
C GLY A 308 -9.91 12.26 -30.79
N GLY A 309 -10.06 11.39 -29.80
CA GLY A 309 -10.03 9.94 -29.96
C GLY A 309 -8.59 9.40 -30.01
N GLY A 310 -8.29 8.48 -29.10
CA GLY A 310 -6.96 7.88 -28.95
C GLY A 310 -6.46 7.98 -27.52
N SER A 311 -6.32 6.84 -26.84
CA SER A 311 -5.71 6.79 -25.51
C SER A 311 -4.18 6.81 -25.63
N LYS A 312 -3.46 7.35 -24.63
CA LYS A 312 -2.06 6.95 -24.36
C LYS A 312 -2.04 5.50 -23.85
N ASN A 313 -2.59 4.55 -24.62
CA ASN A 313 -2.80 3.14 -24.22
C ASN A 313 -1.50 2.33 -24.07
N LYS A 314 -0.33 2.95 -24.25
CA LYS A 314 0.98 2.33 -24.05
C LYS A 314 1.82 3.02 -22.97
N SER A 315 1.25 3.98 -22.23
CA SER A 315 1.94 4.65 -21.13
C SER A 315 1.61 3.98 -19.80
N LEU A 316 2.63 3.83 -18.94
CA LEU A 316 2.48 3.39 -17.55
C LEU A 316 2.06 4.54 -16.62
N GLU A 317 1.96 5.77 -17.14
CA GLU A 317 1.38 6.92 -16.43
C GLU A 317 -0.09 6.67 -16.10
N MET A 318 -0.50 7.17 -14.93
CA MET A 318 -1.88 7.18 -14.46
C MET A 318 -2.37 8.61 -14.21
N SER A 319 -3.68 8.81 -14.21
CA SER A 319 -4.33 10.10 -13.96
C SER A 319 -5.77 9.80 -13.55
N PHE A 320 -6.31 10.56 -12.60
CA PHE A 320 -7.66 10.34 -12.06
C PHE A 320 -8.46 11.64 -11.89
N SER A 321 -7.84 12.81 -12.03
CA SER A 321 -8.52 14.11 -11.81
C SER A 321 -9.71 14.33 -12.75
N GLY A 322 -9.61 13.90 -14.01
CA GLY A 322 -10.69 14.04 -15.00
C GLY A 322 -11.95 13.27 -14.65
N LEU A 323 -11.83 12.18 -13.88
CA LEU A 323 -12.98 11.38 -13.44
C LEU A 323 -13.81 12.14 -12.42
N MET A 324 -13.16 12.78 -11.44
CA MET A 324 -13.83 13.62 -10.44
C MET A 324 -14.64 14.73 -11.11
N THR A 325 -14.02 15.47 -12.04
CA THR A 325 -14.72 16.55 -12.77
C THR A 325 -15.88 16.03 -13.62
N ALA A 326 -15.77 14.83 -14.19
CA ALA A 326 -16.86 14.22 -14.94
C ALA A 326 -18.06 13.89 -14.04
N VAL A 327 -17.81 13.34 -12.84
CA VAL A 327 -18.85 13.05 -11.85
C VAL A 327 -19.51 14.34 -11.34
N GLU A 328 -18.73 15.37 -11.00
CA GLU A 328 -19.27 16.68 -10.57
C GLU A 328 -20.20 17.27 -11.63
N ARG A 329 -19.81 17.22 -12.90
CA ARG A 329 -20.64 17.71 -14.01
C ARG A 329 -21.89 16.86 -14.20
N ALA A 330 -21.78 15.53 -14.06
CA ALA A 330 -22.92 14.64 -14.11
C ALA A 330 -23.93 14.95 -13.01
N VAL A 331 -23.49 15.22 -11.79
CA VAL A 331 -24.37 15.61 -10.68
C VAL A 331 -24.99 16.99 -10.93
N ARG A 332 -24.20 17.98 -11.37
CA ARG A 332 -24.63 19.38 -11.46
C ARG A 332 -25.57 19.69 -12.63
N TYR A 333 -25.43 19.02 -13.76
CA TYR A 333 -26.15 19.40 -14.99
C TYR A 333 -26.97 18.26 -15.60
N GLU A 334 -28.05 18.63 -16.28
CA GLU A 334 -28.87 17.68 -17.05
C GLU A 334 -28.12 17.17 -18.28
N HIS A 335 -28.47 15.96 -18.71
CA HIS A 335 -28.01 15.38 -19.97
C HIS A 335 -29.17 15.25 -20.93
N ASP A 336 -28.93 15.60 -22.20
CA ASP A 336 -29.88 15.37 -23.25
C ASP A 336 -30.00 13.85 -23.49
N GLN A 337 -31.20 13.28 -23.26
CA GLN A 337 -31.41 11.84 -23.35
C GLN A 337 -31.27 11.29 -24.78
N SER A 338 -31.41 12.13 -25.81
CA SER A 338 -31.30 11.73 -27.21
C SER A 338 -29.85 11.74 -27.71
N THR A 339 -29.01 12.65 -27.19
CA THR A 339 -27.63 12.83 -27.64
C THR A 339 -26.56 12.42 -26.62
N GLY A 340 -26.94 12.19 -25.36
CA GLY A 340 -26.03 11.92 -24.24
C GLY A 340 -25.12 13.11 -23.89
N LYS A 341 -25.38 14.30 -24.46
CA LYS A 341 -24.54 15.48 -24.24
C LYS A 341 -24.97 16.23 -23.00
N LEU A 342 -23.99 16.67 -22.22
CA LEU A 342 -24.18 17.59 -21.11
C LEU A 342 -24.86 18.87 -21.60
N THR A 343 -25.97 19.24 -20.98
CA THR A 343 -26.62 20.53 -21.20
C THR A 343 -26.03 21.59 -20.26
N LYS A 344 -26.38 22.87 -20.47
CA LYS A 344 -26.02 23.94 -19.52
C LYS A 344 -27.11 24.18 -18.46
N VAL A 345 -28.12 23.30 -18.38
CA VAL A 345 -29.21 23.38 -17.42
C VAL A 345 -28.76 22.69 -16.14
N GLU A 346 -28.77 23.42 -15.02
CA GLU A 346 -28.46 22.85 -13.71
C GLU A 346 -29.64 22.02 -13.20
N ARG A 347 -29.36 20.85 -12.62
CA ARG A 347 -30.36 20.01 -11.96
C ARG A 347 -30.20 20.05 -10.44
N SER A 348 -31.29 19.84 -9.71
CA SER A 348 -31.25 19.77 -8.26
C SER A 348 -30.59 18.48 -7.79
N ALA A 349 -29.87 18.53 -6.68
CA ALA A 349 -29.33 17.33 -6.03
C ALA A 349 -30.43 16.34 -5.60
N HIS A 350 -31.67 16.82 -5.44
CA HIS A 350 -32.87 16.01 -5.13
C HIS A 350 -33.39 15.25 -6.34
N ASP A 351 -33.03 15.67 -7.56
CA ASP A 351 -33.46 15.02 -8.80
C ASP A 351 -32.66 13.74 -9.09
N ILE A 352 -31.55 13.54 -8.37
CA ILE A 352 -30.68 12.40 -8.55
C ILE A 352 -31.13 11.27 -7.62
N SER A 353 -31.76 10.26 -8.23
CA SER A 353 -32.23 9.08 -7.52
C SER A 353 -31.07 8.34 -6.84
N ARG A 354 -31.40 7.55 -5.81
CA ARG A 354 -30.42 6.67 -5.14
C ARG A 354 -29.81 5.66 -6.11
N GLU A 355 -30.57 5.23 -7.12
CA GLU A 355 -30.12 4.30 -8.15
C GLU A 355 -29.11 4.95 -9.10
N GLU A 356 -29.38 6.18 -9.56
CA GLU A 356 -28.42 6.93 -10.37
C GLU A 356 -27.11 7.20 -9.61
N ARG A 357 -27.19 7.53 -8.32
CA ARG A 357 -26.00 7.68 -7.46
C ARG A 357 -25.19 6.37 -7.38
N ARG A 358 -25.86 5.21 -7.27
CA ARG A 358 -25.17 3.91 -7.25
C ARG A 358 -24.46 3.64 -8.56
N ASP A 359 -25.12 3.89 -9.69
CA ASP A 359 -24.52 3.72 -11.01
C ASP A 359 -23.31 4.65 -11.18
N MET A 360 -23.38 5.91 -10.70
CA MET A 360 -22.24 6.82 -10.72
C MET A 360 -21.05 6.30 -9.90
N ALA A 361 -21.31 5.76 -8.70
CA ALA A 361 -20.29 5.18 -7.84
C ALA A 361 -19.60 3.98 -8.51
N GLU A 362 -20.39 3.05 -9.08
CA GLU A 362 -19.88 1.89 -9.80
C GLU A 362 -19.08 2.29 -11.05
N PHE A 363 -19.62 3.16 -11.91
CA PHE A 363 -18.94 3.60 -13.14
C PHE A 363 -17.62 4.31 -12.82
N SER A 364 -17.60 5.12 -11.77
CA SER A 364 -16.39 5.80 -11.31
C SER A 364 -15.32 4.80 -10.87
N MET A 365 -15.68 3.86 -9.99
CA MET A 365 -14.75 2.83 -9.54
C MET A 365 -14.27 1.97 -10.72
N ARG A 366 -15.17 1.57 -11.62
CA ARG A 366 -14.82 0.79 -12.82
C ARG A 366 -13.79 1.52 -13.67
N ALA A 367 -14.05 2.78 -14.03
CA ALA A 367 -13.13 3.56 -14.86
C ALA A 367 -11.75 3.74 -14.19
N ALA A 368 -11.71 3.97 -12.88
CA ALA A 368 -10.45 4.10 -12.15
C ALA A 368 -9.68 2.76 -12.06
N PHE A 369 -10.38 1.65 -11.80
CA PHE A 369 -9.75 0.34 -11.61
C PHE A 369 -9.35 -0.31 -12.93
N GLU A 370 -10.12 -0.13 -14.01
CA GLU A 370 -9.72 -0.52 -15.36
C GLU A 370 -8.44 0.21 -15.79
N HIS A 371 -8.33 1.50 -15.43
CA HIS A 371 -7.13 2.29 -15.72
C HIS A 371 -5.89 1.68 -15.05
N ILE A 372 -5.98 1.34 -13.75
CA ILE A 372 -4.91 0.67 -13.01
C ILE A 372 -4.61 -0.70 -13.62
N ALA A 373 -5.63 -1.54 -13.82
CA ALA A 373 -5.48 -2.91 -14.31
C ALA A 373 -4.83 -2.94 -15.71
N ALA A 374 -5.17 -2.00 -16.59
CA ALA A 374 -4.52 -1.88 -17.89
C ALA A 374 -3.02 -1.60 -17.77
N ARG A 375 -2.57 -0.77 -16.80
CA ARG A 375 -1.13 -0.50 -16.59
C ARG A 375 -0.41 -1.71 -16.00
N VAL A 376 -1.08 -2.48 -15.14
CA VAL A 376 -0.51 -3.74 -14.64
C VAL A 376 -0.29 -4.73 -15.78
N VAL A 377 -1.27 -4.90 -16.68
CA VAL A 377 -1.11 -5.74 -17.88
C VAL A 377 0.02 -5.24 -18.77
N LEU A 378 0.11 -3.93 -19.03
CA LEU A 378 1.20 -3.35 -19.80
C LEU A 378 2.57 -3.59 -19.15
N ALA A 379 2.67 -3.47 -17.82
CA ALA A 379 3.91 -3.73 -17.10
C ALA A 379 4.30 -5.21 -17.16
N LEU A 380 3.35 -6.14 -17.08
CA LEU A 380 3.66 -7.58 -17.23
C LEU A 380 4.19 -7.94 -18.62
N GLN A 381 3.83 -7.18 -19.66
CA GLN A 381 4.36 -7.39 -21.01
C GLN A 381 5.85 -7.02 -21.12
N SER A 382 6.29 -5.95 -20.43
CA SER A 382 7.70 -5.53 -20.43
C SER A 382 8.52 -6.19 -19.34
N THR A 383 7.87 -6.53 -18.22
CA THR A 383 8.50 -6.93 -16.96
C THR A 383 7.74 -8.12 -16.38
N PRO A 384 8.00 -9.35 -16.87
CA PRO A 384 7.28 -10.54 -16.42
C PRO A 384 7.44 -10.77 -14.91
N ALA A 385 6.33 -11.07 -14.25
CA ALA A 385 6.28 -11.40 -12.84
C ALA A 385 5.21 -12.46 -12.57
N ASN A 386 5.47 -13.34 -11.61
CA ASN A 386 4.54 -14.42 -11.24
C ASN A 386 3.53 -13.97 -10.17
N SER A 387 3.71 -12.79 -9.60
CA SER A 387 2.87 -12.27 -8.54
C SER A 387 2.66 -10.77 -8.68
N ILE A 388 1.44 -10.34 -8.36
CA ILE A 388 1.04 -8.94 -8.24
C ILE A 388 0.57 -8.72 -6.81
N VAL A 389 1.24 -7.82 -6.10
CA VAL A 389 0.84 -7.36 -4.78
C VAL A 389 -0.05 -6.13 -4.95
N VAL A 390 -1.26 -6.14 -4.39
CA VAL A 390 -2.10 -4.93 -4.30
C VAL A 390 -2.11 -4.45 -2.86
N ALA A 391 -1.42 -3.35 -2.58
CA ALA A 391 -1.30 -2.79 -1.23
C ALA A 391 -1.77 -1.34 -1.17
N GLY A 392 -1.84 -0.78 0.04
CA GLY A 392 -2.46 0.52 0.31
C GLY A 392 -3.96 0.42 0.59
N GLY A 393 -4.54 1.46 1.19
CA GLY A 393 -5.95 1.46 1.64
C GLY A 393 -6.98 1.14 0.54
N VAL A 394 -6.70 1.49 -0.72
CA VAL A 394 -7.59 1.16 -1.85
C VAL A 394 -7.44 -0.30 -2.27
N GLY A 395 -6.31 -0.94 -1.97
CA GLY A 395 -6.14 -2.40 -2.12
C GLY A 395 -7.14 -3.22 -1.27
N ALA A 396 -7.76 -2.61 -0.24
CA ALA A 396 -8.85 -3.22 0.52
C ALA A 396 -10.17 -3.36 -0.28
N ASN A 397 -10.34 -2.58 -1.35
CA ASN A 397 -11.56 -2.56 -2.16
C ASN A 397 -11.69 -3.84 -2.99
N TYR A 398 -12.72 -4.65 -2.77
CA TYR A 398 -12.86 -5.95 -3.43
C TYR A 398 -13.16 -5.82 -4.92
N TYR A 399 -13.82 -4.75 -5.35
CA TYR A 399 -14.10 -4.50 -6.76
C TYR A 399 -12.83 -4.21 -7.57
N LEU A 400 -11.85 -3.46 -7.02
CA LEU A 400 -10.53 -3.28 -7.65
C LEU A 400 -9.86 -4.63 -7.91
N ARG A 401 -9.88 -5.51 -6.91
CA ARG A 401 -9.25 -6.83 -6.98
C ARG A 401 -9.89 -7.68 -8.08
N TYR A 402 -11.22 -7.66 -8.15
CA TYR A 402 -11.98 -8.39 -9.14
C TYR A 402 -11.73 -7.86 -10.56
N VAL A 403 -11.79 -6.54 -10.77
CA VAL A 403 -11.49 -5.91 -12.07
C VAL A 403 -10.07 -6.23 -12.52
N LEU A 404 -9.08 -6.15 -11.62
CA LEU A 404 -7.70 -6.51 -11.91
C LEU A 404 -7.58 -7.98 -12.32
N ALA A 405 -8.14 -8.90 -11.56
CA ALA A 405 -8.11 -10.33 -11.86
C ALA A 405 -8.77 -10.62 -13.23
N CYS A 406 -9.95 -10.06 -13.50
CA CYS A 406 -10.65 -10.25 -14.78
C CYS A 406 -9.80 -9.76 -15.95
N LYS A 407 -9.15 -8.60 -15.78
CA LYS A 407 -8.25 -8.04 -16.80
C LYS A 407 -7.04 -8.94 -17.03
N LEU A 408 -6.42 -9.47 -15.97
CA LEU A 408 -5.29 -10.40 -16.09
C LEU A 408 -5.70 -11.67 -16.86
N VAL A 409 -6.81 -12.30 -16.49
CA VAL A 409 -7.33 -13.50 -17.15
C VAL A 409 -7.59 -13.24 -18.64
N ALA A 410 -8.26 -12.14 -18.97
CA ALA A 410 -8.58 -11.77 -20.36
C ALA A 410 -7.32 -11.53 -21.22
N HIS A 411 -6.18 -11.21 -20.60
CA HIS A 411 -4.91 -10.97 -21.27
C HIS A 411 -3.91 -12.14 -21.17
N GLY A 412 -4.36 -13.33 -20.72
CA GLY A 412 -3.53 -14.54 -20.67
C GLY A 412 -2.65 -14.66 -19.43
N TYR A 413 -2.90 -13.84 -18.40
CA TYR A 413 -2.19 -13.87 -17.11
C TYR A 413 -3.02 -14.53 -16.01
N GLY A 414 -3.81 -15.54 -16.37
CA GLY A 414 -4.72 -16.24 -15.45
C GLY A 414 -4.01 -16.95 -14.30
N ASP A 415 -2.75 -17.36 -14.49
CA ASP A 415 -1.94 -18.07 -13.49
C ASP A 415 -1.15 -17.13 -12.55
N VAL A 416 -1.13 -15.82 -12.84
CA VAL A 416 -0.42 -14.84 -11.99
C VAL A 416 -1.12 -14.76 -10.64
N LEU A 417 -0.34 -14.86 -9.56
CA LEU A 417 -0.86 -14.77 -8.20
C LEU A 417 -1.20 -13.32 -7.85
N VAL A 418 -2.43 -13.07 -7.39
CA VAL A 418 -2.87 -11.78 -6.88
C VAL A 418 -2.83 -11.83 -5.35
N VAL A 419 -1.83 -11.16 -4.77
CA VAL A 419 -1.57 -11.18 -3.32
C VAL A 419 -2.00 -9.85 -2.71
N ILE A 420 -2.80 -9.91 -1.66
CA ILE A 420 -3.43 -8.71 -1.10
C ILE A 420 -3.37 -8.76 0.42
N PRO A 421 -2.63 -7.86 1.07
CA PRO A 421 -2.60 -7.81 2.52
C PRO A 421 -3.99 -7.53 3.11
N PRO A 422 -4.23 -7.92 4.37
CA PRO A 422 -5.46 -7.57 5.06
C PRO A 422 -5.54 -6.06 5.28
N PRO A 423 -6.74 -5.45 5.28
CA PRO A 423 -6.90 -3.99 5.30
C PRO A 423 -6.14 -3.27 6.42
N HIS A 424 -6.07 -3.88 7.61
CA HIS A 424 -5.38 -3.30 8.77
C HIS A 424 -3.85 -3.25 8.63
N LEU A 425 -3.26 -4.01 7.70
CA LEU A 425 -1.84 -3.95 7.34
C LEU A 425 -1.58 -3.16 6.04
N CYS A 426 -2.63 -2.75 5.32
CA CYS A 426 -2.52 -1.94 4.11
C CYS A 426 -2.34 -0.44 4.40
N SER A 427 -2.82 0.07 5.55
CA SER A 427 -2.55 1.44 6.00
C SER A 427 -1.18 1.57 6.62
N ASP A 428 -0.66 2.79 6.79
CA ASP A 428 0.60 3.03 7.48
C ASP A 428 0.61 2.39 8.87
N ASN A 429 1.66 1.63 9.15
CA ASN A 429 1.82 0.89 10.39
C ASN A 429 3.28 0.54 10.65
N ALA A 430 3.62 0.24 11.91
CA ALA A 430 4.99 -0.12 12.27
C ALA A 430 5.33 -1.59 11.99
N ALA A 431 4.35 -2.47 11.77
CA ALA A 431 4.62 -3.88 11.47
C ALA A 431 5.31 -4.05 10.11
N MET A 432 4.90 -3.31 9.08
CA MET A 432 5.59 -3.30 7.77
C MET A 432 7.04 -2.78 7.87
N ILE A 433 7.30 -1.84 8.78
CA ILE A 433 8.63 -1.31 9.07
C ILE A 433 9.48 -2.34 9.79
N ALA A 434 8.89 -3.05 10.77
CA ALA A 434 9.55 -4.15 11.47
C ALA A 434 9.97 -5.27 10.51
N TRP A 435 9.05 -5.67 9.63
CA TRP A 435 9.31 -6.73 8.64
C TRP A 435 10.39 -6.33 7.64
N THR A 436 10.26 -5.16 7.03
CA THR A 436 11.25 -4.67 6.05
C THR A 436 12.60 -4.47 6.69
N GLY A 437 12.63 -3.90 7.89
CA GLY A 437 13.84 -3.79 8.69
C GLY A 437 14.47 -5.16 8.96
N THR A 438 13.66 -6.19 9.20
CA THR A 438 14.12 -7.58 9.40
C THR A 438 14.73 -8.16 8.13
N GLU A 439 14.07 -8.01 6.98
CA GLU A 439 14.63 -8.46 5.70
C GLU A 439 15.96 -7.76 5.39
N MET A 440 16.00 -6.44 5.56
CA MET A 440 17.21 -5.64 5.35
C MET A 440 18.33 -6.02 6.32
N PHE A 441 18.02 -6.23 7.60
CA PHE A 441 18.99 -6.62 8.62
C PHE A 441 19.55 -8.03 8.36
N HIS A 442 18.69 -8.98 7.97
CA HIS A 442 19.11 -10.31 7.52
C HIS A 442 20.00 -10.26 6.27
N ALA A 443 19.76 -9.31 5.36
CA ALA A 443 20.65 -9.06 4.22
C ALA A 443 21.95 -8.32 4.59
N GLY A 444 22.19 -8.05 5.89
CA GLY A 444 23.40 -7.42 6.39
C GLY A 444 23.38 -5.89 6.36
N HIS A 445 22.23 -5.26 6.10
CA HIS A 445 22.11 -3.80 6.10
C HIS A 445 21.92 -3.25 7.51
N GLN A 446 22.72 -2.23 7.83
CA GLN A 446 22.65 -1.47 9.07
C GLN A 446 23.05 -0.02 8.81
N ASP A 447 22.43 0.92 9.49
CA ASP A 447 22.71 2.34 9.39
C ASP A 447 23.56 2.86 10.56
N LYS A 448 24.36 3.88 10.26
CA LYS A 448 25.06 4.65 11.29
C LYS A 448 24.06 5.53 12.03
N LEU A 449 24.29 5.79 13.32
CA LEU A 449 23.47 6.73 14.10
C LEU A 449 23.45 8.17 13.55
N SER A 450 24.34 8.50 12.61
CA SER A 450 24.40 9.80 11.92
C SER A 450 23.39 9.96 10.77
N ILE A 451 22.58 8.95 10.45
CA ILE A 451 21.59 9.07 9.38
C ILE A 451 20.56 10.18 9.68
N ARG A 452 20.02 10.75 8.61
CA ARG A 452 19.01 11.81 8.66
C ARG A 452 17.76 11.36 7.91
N ALA A 453 16.63 11.96 8.29
CA ALA A 453 15.38 11.81 7.56
C ALA A 453 15.52 12.35 6.13
N ILE A 454 14.85 11.71 5.19
CA ILE A 454 14.85 12.07 3.77
C ILE A 454 13.41 12.33 3.36
N ARG A 455 13.10 13.58 3.01
CA ARG A 455 11.72 13.96 2.67
C ARG A 455 11.28 13.31 1.36
N LYS A 456 12.14 13.39 0.35
CA LYS A 456 11.94 12.81 -0.99
C LYS A 456 13.01 11.75 -1.23
N TRP A 457 12.65 10.50 -1.00
CA TRP A 457 13.52 9.35 -1.24
C TRP A 457 12.95 8.57 -2.42
N PRO A 458 13.59 8.66 -3.61
CA PRO A 458 13.25 7.80 -4.73
C PRO A 458 13.59 6.34 -4.41
N LEU A 459 12.69 5.42 -4.76
CA LEU A 459 12.80 4.02 -4.39
C LEU A 459 13.94 3.30 -5.14
N ASP A 460 14.29 3.75 -6.34
CA ASP A 460 15.46 3.33 -7.12
C ASP A 460 16.79 3.74 -6.50
N LEU A 461 16.78 4.73 -5.60
CA LEU A 461 17.93 5.20 -4.82
C LEU A 461 17.94 4.64 -3.40
N LEU A 462 17.35 3.46 -3.19
CA LEU A 462 17.24 2.82 -1.86
C LEU A 462 18.59 2.73 -1.14
N LEU A 463 19.62 2.18 -1.77
CA LEU A 463 20.94 2.03 -1.13
C LEU A 463 21.83 3.27 -1.24
N SER A 464 21.45 4.24 -2.07
CA SER A 464 22.21 5.47 -2.33
C SER A 464 21.31 6.70 -2.14
N PRO A 465 20.79 6.92 -0.92
CA PRO A 465 19.83 7.98 -0.66
C PRO A 465 20.38 9.36 -1.05
N PRO A 466 19.54 10.26 -1.59
CA PRO A 466 19.97 11.59 -1.95
C PRO A 466 20.49 12.35 -0.72
N VAL A 467 21.65 12.99 -0.88
CA VAL A 467 22.19 13.88 0.14
C VAL A 467 21.40 15.19 0.04
N GLU A 468 20.37 15.36 0.87
CA GLU A 468 19.73 16.67 1.05
C GLU A 468 20.75 17.63 1.68
N ARG A 469 21.54 18.30 0.83
CA ARG A 469 22.29 19.50 1.22
C ARG A 469 21.25 20.57 1.50
N THR A 470 21.27 21.12 2.70
CA THR A 470 20.54 22.34 3.05
C THR A 470 21.09 23.47 2.17
N THR A 471 20.46 23.70 1.03
CA THR A 471 20.54 24.97 0.29
C THR A 471 19.31 25.78 0.62
#